data_AF-A0A1I5EWN9-F1
#
_entry.id   AF-A0A1I5EWN9-F1
#
_cell.length_a   1.000
_cell.length_b   1.000
_cell.length_c   1.000
_cell.angle_alpha   90.00
_cell.angle_beta   90.00
_cell.angle_gamma   90.00
#
_symmetry.space_group_name_H-M   'P 1'
#
loop_
_entity.id
_entity.type
_entity.pdbx_description
1 polymer ?
#
loop_
_entity_poly.entity_id
_entity_poly.type
_entity_poly.pdbx_seq_one_letter_code
_entity_poly.pdbx_strand_id
1 'polypeptide(L)'
;MLDPGRVDLAALADALDDRSPETHWYLDPVSGAVAGHSDDDKPPADWLEIDSVTSRESYRDMADFTAGVQHRRAASLLDRAIDGRGAFRRFKNTLFEFPEVRDQWYRFRDARSRRRAVDWLAGTGLITEADAEQLRARHPDPDPSNDDVPAAVAADLAALYGPRLRQVLLFGPWASGEGTVESAIDLLVVLDDHATTILPWEELRAMDDVLWQHTERTGLTISVLPVGQHELARPGDPTVIRARAEAVRLR
;
A
#
# COMPACT_ATOMS: atom_id res chain seq x y z
N MET A 1 -14.38 4.55 -25.93
CA MET A 1 -13.89 4.30 -24.56
C MET A 1 -12.67 3.40 -24.67
N LEU A 2 -11.60 3.80 -24.00
CA LEU A 2 -10.33 3.09 -23.96
C LEU A 2 -10.46 1.85 -23.07
N ASP A 3 -9.85 0.74 -23.48
CA ASP A 3 -9.71 -0.45 -22.64
C ASP A 3 -8.69 -0.13 -21.53
N PRO A 4 -9.07 -0.20 -20.23
CA PRO A 4 -8.16 0.09 -19.13
C PRO A 4 -6.91 -0.79 -19.12
N GLY A 5 -6.99 -2.01 -19.66
CA GLY A 5 -5.85 -2.92 -19.75
C GLY A 5 -4.78 -2.52 -20.77
N ARG A 6 -5.03 -1.49 -21.59
CA ARG A 6 -4.06 -0.96 -22.57
C ARG A 6 -3.23 0.20 -22.04
N VAL A 7 -3.62 0.79 -20.92
CA VAL A 7 -2.89 1.92 -20.33
C VAL A 7 -1.83 1.40 -19.39
N ASP A 8 -0.59 1.82 -19.60
CA ASP A 8 0.45 1.67 -18.60
C ASP A 8 0.21 2.71 -17.48
N LEU A 9 -0.45 2.27 -16.40
CA LEU A 9 -0.73 3.11 -15.25
C LEU A 9 0.53 3.61 -14.54
N ALA A 10 1.66 2.89 -14.64
CA ALA A 10 2.92 3.35 -14.07
C ALA A 10 3.50 4.50 -14.90
N ALA A 11 3.52 4.36 -16.24
CA ALA A 11 3.96 5.44 -17.12
C ALA A 11 3.09 6.71 -16.99
N LEU A 12 1.78 6.54 -16.86
CA LEU A 12 0.87 7.67 -16.62
C LEU A 12 1.09 8.31 -15.24
N ALA A 13 1.34 7.51 -14.20
CA ALA A 13 1.67 8.03 -12.87
C ALA A 13 2.98 8.82 -12.87
N ASP A 14 4.01 8.35 -13.57
CA ASP A 14 5.28 9.05 -13.73
C ASP A 14 5.10 10.38 -14.47
N ALA A 15 4.32 10.39 -15.55
CA ALA A 15 3.99 11.59 -16.31
C ALA A 15 3.23 12.64 -15.47
N LEU A 16 2.26 12.21 -14.65
CA LEU A 16 1.54 13.08 -13.73
C LEU A 16 2.46 13.69 -12.66
N ASP A 17 3.47 12.94 -12.22
CA ASP A 17 4.40 13.38 -11.17
C ASP A 17 5.58 14.23 -11.69
N ASP A 18 5.85 14.17 -13.00
CA ASP A 18 6.89 14.97 -13.63
C ASP A 18 6.47 16.43 -13.71
N ARG A 19 7.38 17.30 -13.26
CA ARG A 19 7.20 18.76 -13.23
C ARG A 19 8.38 19.47 -13.88
N SER A 20 9.11 18.75 -14.73
CA SER A 20 10.20 19.30 -15.50
C SER A 20 9.63 20.38 -16.44
N PRO A 21 10.11 21.63 -16.37
CA PRO A 21 9.54 22.73 -17.15
C PRO A 21 9.78 22.59 -18.66
N GLU A 22 10.64 21.66 -19.07
CA GLU A 22 11.05 21.44 -20.47
C GLU A 22 10.30 20.26 -21.12
N THR A 23 9.37 19.62 -20.40
CA THR A 23 8.69 18.41 -20.87
C THR A 23 7.21 18.46 -20.53
N HIS A 24 6.39 18.33 -21.56
CA HIS A 24 4.94 18.20 -21.49
C HIS A 24 4.56 16.77 -21.82
N TRP A 25 3.70 16.17 -20.99
CA TRP A 25 3.31 14.77 -21.15
C TRP A 25 1.94 14.66 -21.81
N TYR A 26 1.79 13.65 -22.66
CA TYR A 26 0.56 13.42 -23.42
C TYR A 26 0.19 11.94 -23.43
N LEU A 27 -1.11 11.66 -23.53
CA LEU A 27 -1.66 10.31 -23.67
C LEU A 27 -2.44 10.16 -24.98
N ASP A 28 -2.19 9.08 -25.70
CA ASP A 28 -2.98 8.66 -26.86
C ASP A 28 -4.29 8.01 -26.39
N PRO A 29 -5.47 8.60 -26.67
CA PRO A 29 -6.75 8.07 -26.23
C PRO A 29 -7.15 6.76 -26.92
N VAL A 30 -6.46 6.35 -27.99
CA VAL A 30 -6.74 5.12 -28.75
C VAL A 30 -5.86 3.96 -28.29
N SER A 31 -4.54 4.19 -28.18
CA SER A 31 -3.59 3.14 -27.81
C SER A 31 -3.33 3.05 -26.30
N GLY A 32 -3.53 4.14 -25.55
CA GLY A 32 -3.13 4.24 -24.15
C GLY A 32 -1.65 4.58 -23.94
N ALA A 33 -0.91 4.89 -25.01
CA ALA A 33 0.49 5.26 -24.94
C ALA A 33 0.68 6.62 -24.25
N VAL A 34 1.71 6.71 -23.40
CA VAL A 34 2.13 7.95 -22.72
C VAL A 34 3.48 8.39 -23.29
N ALA A 35 3.61 9.65 -23.69
CA ALA A 35 4.88 10.20 -24.18
C ALA A 35 5.10 11.67 -23.80
N GLY A 36 6.35 11.98 -23.46
CA GLY A 36 6.81 13.34 -23.19
C GLY A 36 7.27 14.02 -24.47
N HIS A 37 6.94 15.30 -24.61
CA HIS A 37 7.31 16.16 -25.73
C HIS A 37 7.90 17.47 -25.16
N SER A 38 8.94 18.00 -25.82
CA SER A 38 9.48 19.33 -25.48
C SER A 38 8.72 20.43 -26.21
N ASP A 39 8.98 21.69 -25.88
CA ASP A 39 8.39 22.84 -26.56
C ASP A 39 8.62 22.86 -28.09
N ASP A 40 9.71 22.24 -28.55
CA ASP A 40 10.09 22.17 -29.96
C ASP A 40 9.46 20.97 -30.70
N ASP A 41 8.94 19.98 -29.97
CA ASP A 41 8.31 18.77 -30.52
C ASP A 41 6.81 18.82 -30.28
N LYS A 42 6.03 19.02 -31.34
CA LYS A 42 4.57 19.13 -31.18
C LYS A 42 3.96 17.72 -31.07
N PRO A 43 3.15 17.46 -30.04
CA PRO A 43 2.44 16.20 -29.95
C PRO A 43 1.47 16.05 -31.12
N PRO A 44 1.03 14.83 -31.44
CA PRO A 44 -0.08 14.62 -32.36
C PRO A 44 -1.34 15.35 -31.87
N ALA A 45 -2.11 15.93 -32.80
CA ALA A 45 -3.24 16.81 -32.47
C ALA A 45 -4.37 16.12 -31.68
N ASP A 46 -4.47 14.79 -31.77
CA ASP A 46 -5.52 14.00 -31.13
C ASP A 46 -5.11 13.44 -29.76
N TRP A 47 -3.91 13.76 -29.27
CA TRP A 47 -3.43 13.34 -27.97
C TRP A 47 -3.88 14.30 -26.87
N LEU A 48 -4.12 13.76 -25.67
CA LEU A 48 -4.56 14.52 -24.51
C LEU A 48 -3.36 14.93 -23.66
N GLU A 49 -3.25 16.21 -23.33
CA GLU A 49 -2.23 16.70 -22.41
C GLU A 49 -2.50 16.21 -20.98
N ILE A 50 -1.45 15.77 -20.29
CA ILE A 50 -1.48 15.28 -18.92
C ILE A 50 -1.06 16.44 -18.01
N ASP A 51 -2.03 16.97 -17.26
CA ASP A 51 -1.77 18.00 -16.25
C ASP A 51 -0.98 17.43 -15.06
N SER A 52 0.21 17.96 -14.81
CA SER A 52 1.03 17.52 -13.68
C SER A 52 0.40 17.81 -12.31
N VAL A 53 0.70 16.95 -11.34
CA VAL A 53 0.27 17.08 -9.94
C VAL A 53 0.76 18.41 -9.38
N THR A 54 -0.15 19.15 -8.76
CA THR A 54 0.17 20.47 -8.22
C THR A 54 1.08 20.36 -7.01
N SER A 55 1.86 21.42 -6.75
CA SER A 55 2.65 21.51 -5.51
C SER A 55 1.80 21.39 -4.24
N ARG A 56 0.51 21.74 -4.30
CA ARG A 56 -0.41 21.61 -3.16
C ARG A 56 -0.77 20.15 -2.89
N GLU A 57 -1.01 19.37 -3.93
CA GLU A 57 -1.29 17.94 -3.82
C GLU A 57 -0.05 17.17 -3.36
N SER A 58 1.13 17.44 -3.93
CA SER A 58 2.36 16.82 -3.45
C SER A 58 2.68 17.19 -2.00
N TYR A 59 2.35 18.42 -1.57
CA TYR A 59 2.49 18.82 -0.17
C TYR A 59 1.52 18.05 0.74
N ARG A 60 0.28 17.86 0.29
CA ARG A 60 -0.71 17.06 1.02
C ARG A 60 -0.21 15.64 1.22
N ASP A 61 0.40 15.03 0.20
CA ASP A 61 0.99 13.68 0.35
C ASP A 61 2.06 13.62 1.42
N MET A 62 2.95 14.62 1.47
CA MET A 62 3.98 14.69 2.51
C MET A 62 3.36 14.83 3.90
N ALA A 63 2.31 15.65 4.04
CA ALA A 63 1.62 15.86 5.32
C ALA A 63 0.86 14.61 5.78
N ASP A 64 0.10 14.03 4.87
CA ASP A 64 -0.63 12.78 5.03
C ASP A 64 0.34 11.68 5.47
N PHE A 65 1.36 11.37 4.67
CA PHE A 65 2.36 10.35 5.03
C PHE A 65 2.99 10.60 6.39
N THR A 66 3.40 11.84 6.69
CA THR A 66 4.02 12.21 7.97
C THR A 66 3.10 11.88 9.15
N ALA A 67 1.79 12.06 9.00
CA ALA A 67 0.82 11.83 10.05
C ALA A 67 0.70 10.34 10.47
N GLY A 68 0.98 9.38 9.59
CA GLY A 68 0.95 7.95 9.94
C GLY A 68 2.29 7.24 10.01
N VAL A 69 3.41 7.98 9.99
CA VAL A 69 4.72 7.40 10.30
C VAL A 69 4.73 6.92 11.76
N GLN A 70 4.87 5.60 11.95
CA GLN A 70 4.91 5.00 13.30
C GLN A 70 6.23 5.28 14.04
N HIS A 71 7.34 5.44 13.30
CA HIS A 71 8.64 5.72 13.91
C HIS A 71 8.65 7.13 14.53
N ARG A 72 8.42 7.22 15.85
CA ARG A 72 8.22 8.51 16.56
C ARG A 72 9.25 9.60 16.27
N ARG A 73 10.55 9.26 16.26
CA ARG A 73 11.61 10.24 15.95
C ARG A 73 11.53 10.75 14.51
N ALA A 74 11.34 9.86 13.53
CA ALA A 74 11.19 10.21 12.13
C ALA A 74 9.93 11.07 11.93
N ALA A 75 8.78 10.66 12.49
CA ALA A 75 7.54 11.43 12.45
C ALA A 75 7.75 12.87 12.97
N SER A 76 8.37 13.02 14.15
CA SER A 76 8.65 14.33 14.75
C SER A 76 9.63 15.20 13.95
N LEU A 77 10.53 14.59 13.16
CA LEU A 77 11.47 15.30 12.30
C LEU A 77 10.82 15.69 10.97
N LEU A 78 10.03 14.79 10.37
CA LEU A 78 9.30 15.03 9.14
C LEU A 78 8.25 16.12 9.32
N ASP A 79 7.51 16.10 10.43
CA ASP A 79 6.51 17.12 10.78
C ASP A 79 7.13 18.53 10.80
N ARG A 80 8.29 18.68 11.47
CA ARG A 80 9.05 19.94 11.43
C ARG A 80 9.64 20.24 10.06
N ALA A 81 9.98 19.22 9.27
CA ALA A 81 10.58 19.39 7.96
C ALA A 81 9.58 19.98 6.95
N ILE A 82 8.31 19.61 7.03
CA ILE A 82 7.24 20.06 6.12
C ILE A 82 6.76 21.50 6.40
N ASP A 83 7.16 22.11 7.51
CA ASP A 83 6.77 23.48 7.86
C ASP A 83 7.58 24.56 7.11
N GLY A 84 6.88 25.42 6.36
CA GLY A 84 7.45 26.63 5.76
C GLY A 84 8.30 26.43 4.49
N ARG A 85 9.06 27.47 4.10
CA ARG A 85 9.77 27.51 2.81
C ARG A 85 10.83 26.43 2.72
N GLY A 86 10.82 25.65 1.64
CA GLY A 86 11.81 24.58 1.40
C GLY A 86 11.41 23.22 1.97
N ALA A 87 10.12 23.04 2.32
CA ALA A 87 9.55 21.80 2.83
C ALA A 87 9.96 20.56 2.04
N PHE A 88 9.76 20.55 0.71
CA PHE A 88 10.11 19.41 -0.15
C PHE A 88 11.56 18.94 0.00
N ARG A 89 12.51 19.88 0.00
CA ARG A 89 13.94 19.57 0.12
C ARG A 89 14.27 19.04 1.52
N ARG A 90 13.74 19.68 2.56
CA ARG A 90 13.99 19.25 3.94
C ARG A 90 13.39 17.88 4.22
N PHE A 91 12.16 17.64 3.77
CA PHE A 91 11.49 16.35 3.90
C PHE A 91 12.33 15.24 3.26
N LYS A 92 12.74 15.41 1.99
CA LYS A 92 13.65 14.46 1.33
C LYS A 92 14.97 14.28 2.08
N ASN A 93 15.56 15.36 2.59
CA ASN A 93 16.79 15.30 3.39
C ASN A 93 16.59 14.47 4.67
N THR A 94 15.49 14.68 5.40
CA THR A 94 15.15 13.93 6.60
C THR A 94 14.94 12.45 6.31
N LEU A 95 14.32 12.09 5.18
CA LEU A 95 14.16 10.69 4.79
C LEU A 95 15.51 9.97 4.62
N PHE A 96 16.60 10.64 4.22
CA PHE A 96 17.91 9.99 4.14
C PHE A 96 18.48 9.56 5.50
N GLU A 97 18.00 10.15 6.60
CA GLU A 97 18.39 9.74 7.96
C GLU A 97 17.65 8.46 8.42
N PHE A 98 16.58 8.08 7.73
CA PHE A 98 15.71 6.95 8.07
C PHE A 98 15.40 6.13 6.80
N PRO A 99 16.32 5.27 6.32
CA PRO A 99 16.14 4.48 5.10
C PRO A 99 14.81 3.73 5.04
N GLU A 100 14.36 3.18 6.17
CA GLU A 100 13.13 2.43 6.30
C GLU A 100 11.88 3.29 6.07
N VAL A 101 11.90 4.53 6.57
CA VAL A 101 10.80 5.50 6.40
C VAL A 101 10.82 6.09 4.99
N ARG A 102 12.01 6.25 4.40
CA ARG A 102 12.16 6.64 3.00
C ARG A 102 11.53 5.63 2.05
N ASP A 103 11.77 4.35 2.29
CA ASP A 103 11.22 3.29 1.45
C ASP A 103 9.69 3.21 1.61
N GLN A 104 9.17 3.42 2.83
CA GLN A 104 7.72 3.60 3.06
C GLN A 104 7.15 4.79 2.28
N TRP A 105 7.85 5.93 2.29
CA TRP A 105 7.44 7.12 1.53
C TRP A 105 7.34 6.85 0.04
N TYR A 106 8.32 6.15 -0.56
CA TYR A 106 8.27 5.83 -1.99
C TYR A 106 7.09 4.91 -2.32
N ARG A 107 6.84 3.87 -1.52
CA ARG A 107 5.67 2.99 -1.72
C ARG A 107 4.35 3.75 -1.60
N PHE A 108 4.22 4.59 -0.57
CA PHE A 108 3.04 5.45 -0.38
C PHE A 108 2.84 6.37 -1.58
N ARG A 109 3.89 7.07 -2.00
CA ARG A 109 3.82 7.98 -3.15
C ARG A 109 3.43 7.23 -4.42
N ASP A 110 4.08 6.12 -4.74
CA ASP A 110 3.82 5.36 -5.96
C ASP A 110 2.39 4.82 -6.02
N ALA A 111 1.86 4.30 -4.91
CA ALA A 111 0.48 3.86 -4.83
C ALA A 111 -0.50 5.01 -5.05
N ARG A 112 -0.25 6.18 -4.43
CA ARG A 112 -1.09 7.36 -4.61
C ARG A 112 -0.99 7.95 -6.02
N SER A 113 0.18 7.94 -6.64
CA SER A 113 0.36 8.40 -8.03
C SER A 113 -0.35 7.47 -9.01
N ARG A 114 -0.33 6.14 -8.79
CA ARG A 114 -1.15 5.19 -9.56
C ARG A 114 -2.64 5.45 -9.37
N ARG A 115 -3.08 5.74 -8.14
CA ARG A 115 -4.48 6.09 -7.88
C ARG A 115 -4.90 7.35 -8.65
N ARG A 116 -4.07 8.39 -8.64
CA ARG A 116 -4.28 9.60 -9.45
C ARG A 116 -4.35 9.30 -10.95
N ALA A 117 -3.53 8.39 -11.45
CA ALA A 117 -3.60 7.97 -12.85
C ALA A 117 -4.98 7.38 -13.21
N VAL A 118 -5.53 6.53 -12.34
CA VAL A 118 -6.89 5.99 -12.52
C VAL A 118 -7.94 7.11 -12.47
N ASP A 119 -7.84 8.01 -11.50
CA ASP A 119 -8.79 9.10 -11.33
C ASP A 119 -8.71 10.13 -12.48
N TRP A 120 -7.52 10.34 -13.05
CA TRP A 120 -7.31 11.16 -14.25
C TRP A 120 -7.96 10.53 -15.48
N LEU A 121 -7.79 9.22 -15.70
CA LEU A 121 -8.44 8.50 -16.80
C LEU A 121 -9.97 8.57 -16.70
N ALA A 122 -10.51 8.43 -15.49
CA ALA A 122 -11.95 8.56 -15.24
C ALA A 122 -12.43 10.00 -15.45
N GLY A 123 -11.71 10.99 -14.91
CA GLY A 123 -12.04 12.42 -15.00
C GLY A 123 -11.99 12.97 -16.43
N THR A 124 -11.14 12.42 -17.29
CA THR A 124 -11.07 12.73 -18.72
C THR A 124 -12.10 11.97 -19.57
N GLY A 125 -12.83 11.01 -18.97
CA GLY A 125 -13.82 10.20 -19.65
C GLY A 125 -13.23 9.13 -20.59
N LEU A 126 -11.95 8.78 -20.42
CA LEU A 126 -11.29 7.76 -21.23
C LEU A 126 -11.75 6.34 -20.90
N ILE A 127 -12.07 6.09 -19.64
CA ILE A 127 -12.61 4.81 -19.13
C ILE A 127 -14.02 5.00 -18.54
N THR A 128 -14.78 3.91 -18.36
CA THR A 128 -16.07 4.01 -17.64
C THR A 128 -15.81 4.18 -16.16
N GLU A 129 -16.80 4.72 -15.44
CA GLU A 129 -16.80 4.70 -13.98
C GLU A 129 -16.75 3.27 -13.40
N ALA A 130 -17.35 2.29 -14.09
CA ALA A 130 -17.32 0.89 -13.65
C ALA A 130 -15.91 0.28 -13.75
N ASP A 131 -15.19 0.59 -14.84
CA ASP A 131 -13.80 0.18 -15.03
C ASP A 131 -12.88 0.92 -14.05
N ALA A 132 -13.12 2.22 -13.85
CA ALA A 132 -12.41 3.01 -12.86
C ALA A 132 -12.58 2.41 -11.47
N GLU A 133 -13.78 2.02 -11.06
CA GLU A 133 -14.02 1.41 -9.75
C GLU A 133 -13.27 0.09 -9.57
N GLN A 134 -13.19 -0.74 -10.61
CA GLN A 134 -12.39 -1.97 -10.56
C GLN A 134 -10.88 -1.67 -10.44
N LEU A 135 -10.37 -0.68 -11.18
CA LEU A 135 -8.98 -0.26 -11.09
C LEU A 135 -8.67 0.36 -9.73
N ARG A 136 -9.58 1.15 -9.18
CA ARG A 136 -9.51 1.73 -7.84
C ARG A 136 -9.49 0.68 -6.75
N ALA A 137 -10.23 -0.42 -6.92
CA ALA A 137 -10.20 -1.55 -5.99
C ALA A 137 -8.86 -2.29 -6.07
N ARG A 138 -8.25 -2.41 -7.26
CA ARG A 138 -6.90 -2.97 -7.45
C ARG A 138 -5.77 -2.04 -7.00
N HIS A 139 -6.01 -0.73 -7.08
CA HIS A 139 -5.08 0.34 -6.73
C HIS A 139 -5.76 1.30 -5.74
N PRO A 140 -5.95 0.86 -4.48
CA PRO A 140 -6.54 1.72 -3.46
C PRO A 140 -5.63 2.93 -3.20
N ASP A 141 -6.23 4.07 -2.84
CA ASP A 141 -5.47 5.20 -2.28
C ASP A 141 -4.80 4.70 -0.99
N PRO A 142 -3.47 4.80 -0.85
CA PRO A 142 -2.82 4.41 0.39
C PRO A 142 -3.33 5.31 1.51
N ASP A 143 -3.84 4.68 2.57
CA ASP A 143 -4.17 5.41 3.78
C ASP A 143 -2.86 5.93 4.38
N PRO A 144 -2.72 7.25 4.58
CA PRO A 144 -1.55 7.81 5.22
C PRO A 144 -1.39 7.39 6.67
N SER A 145 -2.49 7.06 7.34
CA SER A 145 -2.41 6.30 8.56
C SER A 145 -1.91 4.90 8.17
N ASN A 146 -0.81 4.43 8.77
CA ASN A 146 -0.61 2.98 8.87
C ASN A 146 -1.69 2.45 9.83
N ASP A 147 -2.97 2.57 9.46
CA ASP A 147 -4.10 1.94 10.12
C ASP A 147 -3.88 0.45 9.99
N ASP A 148 -3.30 -0.09 11.06
CA ASP A 148 -3.22 -1.50 11.44
C ASP A 148 -3.20 -2.44 10.22
N VAL A 149 -2.09 -2.47 9.47
CA VAL A 149 -1.85 -3.48 8.42
C VAL A 149 -2.25 -4.88 8.88
N PRO A 150 -1.93 -5.31 10.11
CA PRO A 150 -2.48 -6.54 10.69
C PRO A 150 -4.02 -6.62 10.64
N ALA A 151 -4.76 -5.56 11.02
CA ALA A 151 -6.22 -5.52 10.92
C ALA A 151 -6.73 -5.56 9.47
N ALA A 152 -6.06 -4.91 8.52
CA ALA A 152 -6.41 -5.00 7.11
C ALA A 152 -6.26 -6.44 6.58
N VAL A 153 -5.15 -7.10 6.91
CA VAL A 153 -4.97 -8.54 6.61
C VAL A 153 -6.04 -9.36 7.31
N ALA A 154 -6.39 -9.05 8.56
CA ALA A 154 -7.41 -9.77 9.30
C ALA A 154 -8.81 -9.64 8.67
N ALA A 155 -9.15 -8.48 8.11
CA ALA A 155 -10.42 -8.27 7.41
C ALA A 155 -10.52 -9.12 6.13
N ASP A 156 -9.45 -9.18 5.33
CA ASP A 156 -9.44 -9.98 4.11
C ASP A 156 -9.40 -11.49 4.41
N LEU A 157 -8.68 -11.89 5.46
CA LEU A 157 -8.76 -13.27 5.97
C LEU A 157 -10.16 -13.62 6.47
N ALA A 158 -10.89 -12.65 7.07
CA ALA A 158 -12.28 -12.86 7.48
C ALA A 158 -13.20 -13.05 6.27
N ALA A 159 -12.95 -12.35 5.17
CA ALA A 159 -13.66 -12.58 3.91
C ALA A 159 -13.34 -13.96 3.31
N LEU A 160 -12.07 -14.37 3.33
CA LEU A 160 -11.61 -15.66 2.79
C LEU A 160 -12.20 -16.86 3.55
N TYR A 161 -12.14 -16.83 4.88
CA TYR A 161 -12.51 -17.97 5.74
C TYR A 161 -13.92 -17.91 6.30
N GLY A 162 -14.54 -16.73 6.31
CA GLY A 162 -15.87 -16.51 6.87
C GLY A 162 -15.99 -17.05 8.31
N PRO A 163 -17.01 -17.87 8.62
CA PRO A 163 -17.23 -18.39 9.97
C PRO A 163 -16.12 -19.29 10.52
N ARG A 164 -15.24 -19.81 9.64
CA ARG A 164 -14.11 -20.66 10.05
C ARG A 164 -13.00 -19.84 10.71
N LEU A 165 -12.89 -18.54 10.43
CA LEU A 165 -11.96 -17.66 11.13
C LEU A 165 -12.49 -17.33 12.51
N ARG A 166 -11.76 -17.71 13.55
CA ARG A 166 -12.11 -17.41 14.95
C ARG A 166 -11.50 -16.10 15.42
N GLN A 167 -10.23 -15.87 15.10
CA GLN A 167 -9.51 -14.64 15.43
C GLN A 167 -8.20 -14.56 14.66
N VAL A 168 -7.69 -13.34 14.51
CA VAL A 168 -6.32 -13.05 14.07
C VAL A 168 -5.65 -12.28 15.18
N LEU A 169 -4.43 -12.68 15.56
CA LEU A 169 -3.65 -12.04 16.60
C LEU A 169 -2.31 -11.60 16.03
N LEU A 170 -1.83 -10.42 16.43
CA LEU A 170 -0.48 -9.95 16.10
C LEU A 170 0.48 -10.39 17.19
N PHE A 171 1.63 -10.94 16.81
CA PHE A 171 2.71 -11.25 17.75
C PHE A 171 4.06 -10.73 17.23
N GLY A 172 5.14 -10.97 17.98
CA GLY A 172 6.49 -10.55 17.57
C GLY A 172 6.74 -9.04 17.72
N PRO A 173 7.77 -8.50 17.05
CA PRO A 173 8.24 -7.12 17.24
C PRO A 173 7.14 -6.06 17.05
N TRP A 174 6.23 -6.28 16.10
CA TRP A 174 5.12 -5.36 15.85
C TRP A 174 4.09 -5.37 16.99
N ALA A 175 3.90 -6.47 17.70
CA ALA A 175 3.00 -6.54 18.87
C ALA A 175 3.54 -5.79 20.08
N SER A 176 4.87 -5.72 20.26
CA SER A 176 5.52 -4.98 21.35
C SER A 176 5.76 -3.49 21.02
N GLY A 177 5.48 -3.06 19.78
CA GLY A 177 5.77 -1.71 19.30
C GLY A 177 7.23 -1.46 18.95
N GLU A 178 8.04 -2.52 18.85
CA GLU A 178 9.45 -2.48 18.42
C GLU A 178 9.62 -2.85 16.93
N GLY A 179 8.52 -3.13 16.23
CA GLY A 179 8.49 -3.52 14.83
C GLY A 179 9.12 -2.47 13.90
N THR A 180 9.89 -2.97 12.94
CA THR A 180 10.50 -2.18 11.86
C THR A 180 10.11 -2.78 10.51
N VAL A 181 10.33 -2.07 9.41
CA VAL A 181 10.02 -2.60 8.06
C VAL A 181 10.82 -3.85 7.69
N GLU A 182 11.97 -4.06 8.32
CA GLU A 182 12.79 -5.26 8.16
C GLU A 182 12.21 -6.45 8.94
N SER A 183 11.40 -6.15 9.97
CA SER A 183 10.70 -7.16 10.76
C SER A 183 9.43 -7.57 10.04
N ALA A 184 9.21 -8.86 9.88
CA ALA A 184 7.93 -9.34 9.38
C ALA A 184 6.79 -9.00 10.35
N ILE A 185 5.61 -8.72 9.81
CA ILE A 185 4.36 -8.71 10.57
C ILE A 185 3.94 -10.16 10.79
N ASP A 186 4.09 -10.64 12.03
CA ASP A 186 3.77 -12.00 12.41
C ASP A 186 2.32 -12.11 12.91
N LEU A 187 1.48 -12.87 12.20
CA LEU A 187 0.07 -13.08 12.54
C LEU A 187 -0.21 -14.52 12.94
N LEU A 188 -0.91 -14.71 14.05
CA LEU A 188 -1.48 -15.99 14.45
C LEU A 188 -2.92 -16.06 13.95
N VAL A 189 -3.19 -16.93 12.97
CA VAL A 189 -4.51 -17.09 12.35
C VAL A 189 -5.19 -18.29 12.98
N VAL A 190 -6.24 -18.03 13.75
CA VAL A 190 -6.91 -19.05 14.55
C VAL A 190 -8.16 -19.50 13.85
N LEU A 191 -8.17 -20.77 13.45
CA LEU A 191 -9.24 -21.37 12.68
C LEU A 191 -10.06 -22.34 13.53
N ASP A 192 -11.34 -22.45 13.20
CA ASP A 192 -12.18 -23.51 13.73
C ASP A 192 -11.71 -24.86 13.19
N ASP A 193 -11.35 -25.75 14.12
CA ASP A 193 -10.83 -27.09 13.88
C ASP A 193 -11.80 -28.20 14.37
N HIS A 194 -13.06 -27.86 14.69
CA HIS A 194 -14.07 -28.85 15.12
C HIS A 194 -14.42 -29.87 14.04
N ALA A 195 -14.50 -29.44 12.78
CA ALA A 195 -14.92 -30.29 11.65
C ALA A 195 -13.75 -30.76 10.78
N THR A 196 -12.60 -30.10 10.85
CA THR A 196 -11.47 -30.33 9.94
C THR A 196 -10.17 -30.00 10.65
N THR A 197 -9.23 -30.94 10.62
CA THR A 197 -7.86 -30.72 11.12
C THR A 197 -7.18 -29.60 10.34
N ILE A 198 -6.52 -28.69 11.05
CA ILE A 198 -5.73 -27.63 10.41
C ILE A 198 -4.41 -28.23 9.93
N LEU A 199 -4.15 -28.14 8.62
CA LEU A 199 -2.87 -28.49 8.03
C LEU A 199 -2.15 -27.20 7.63
N PRO A 200 -1.11 -26.76 8.36
CA PRO A 200 -0.53 -25.44 8.17
C PRO A 200 -0.11 -25.12 6.72
N TRP A 201 0.44 -26.09 6.01
CA TRP A 201 0.86 -25.92 4.62
C TRP A 201 -0.29 -25.70 3.64
N GLU A 202 -1.46 -26.31 3.88
CA GLU A 202 -2.63 -26.11 3.04
C GLU A 202 -3.26 -24.74 3.31
N GLU A 203 -3.32 -24.33 4.57
CA GLU A 203 -3.85 -23.03 4.95
C GLU A 203 -2.95 -21.89 4.48
N LEU A 204 -1.62 -22.04 4.56
CA LEU A 204 -0.68 -21.07 3.99
C LEU A 204 -0.89 -20.89 2.49
N ARG A 205 -1.13 -21.97 1.74
CA ARG A 205 -1.43 -21.89 0.30
C ARG A 205 -2.77 -21.20 0.03
N ALA A 206 -3.76 -21.40 0.87
CA ALA A 206 -5.07 -20.76 0.72
C ALA A 206 -5.01 -19.25 0.98
N MET A 207 -4.13 -18.81 1.89
CA MET A 207 -3.93 -17.40 2.22
C MET A 207 -2.99 -16.67 1.26
N ASP A 208 -2.23 -17.39 0.44
CA ASP A 208 -1.08 -16.87 -0.33
C ASP A 208 -1.43 -15.59 -1.12
N ASP A 209 -2.54 -15.61 -1.86
CA ASP A 209 -3.00 -14.45 -2.64
C ASP A 209 -3.25 -13.21 -1.76
N VAL A 210 -3.88 -13.39 -0.59
CA VAL A 210 -4.16 -12.30 0.35
C VAL A 210 -2.85 -11.74 0.93
N LEU A 211 -1.97 -12.63 1.40
CA LEU A 211 -0.70 -12.23 2.01
C LEU A 211 0.21 -11.54 1.00
N TRP A 212 0.26 -12.05 -0.22
CA TRP A 212 1.03 -11.48 -1.31
C TRP A 212 0.53 -10.09 -1.67
N GLN A 213 -0.79 -9.90 -1.83
CA GLN A 213 -1.38 -8.58 -2.12
C GLN A 213 -1.02 -7.54 -1.05
N HIS A 214 -1.12 -7.88 0.24
CA HIS A 214 -0.74 -6.97 1.31
C HIS A 214 0.77 -6.74 1.37
N THR A 215 1.57 -7.77 1.10
CA THR A 215 3.04 -7.64 1.05
C THR A 215 3.45 -6.71 -0.10
N GLU A 216 2.86 -6.84 -1.29
CA GLU A 216 3.14 -5.94 -2.41
C GLU A 216 2.64 -4.52 -2.13
N ARG A 217 1.43 -4.37 -1.59
CA ARG A 217 0.81 -3.07 -1.31
C ARG A 217 1.56 -2.29 -0.25
N THR A 218 1.97 -2.96 0.82
CA THR A 218 2.58 -2.31 1.99
C THR A 218 4.10 -2.35 1.96
N GLY A 219 4.68 -3.28 1.18
CA GLY A 219 6.08 -3.68 1.18
C GLY A 219 6.61 -4.16 2.53
N LEU A 220 5.71 -4.55 3.44
CA LEU A 220 6.05 -5.22 4.69
C LEU A 220 5.90 -6.72 4.48
N THR A 221 6.92 -7.48 4.87
CA THR A 221 6.81 -8.95 4.87
C THR A 221 5.74 -9.35 5.86
N ILE A 222 4.74 -10.12 5.42
CA ILE A 222 3.71 -10.67 6.31
C ILE A 222 3.95 -12.17 6.44
N SER A 223 4.09 -12.63 7.67
CA SER A 223 4.21 -14.04 8.03
C SER A 223 2.99 -14.45 8.82
N VAL A 224 2.46 -15.64 8.53
CA VAL A 224 1.30 -16.16 9.26
C VAL A 224 1.56 -17.54 9.82
N LEU A 225 1.00 -17.80 10.99
CA LEU A 225 0.98 -19.10 11.64
C LEU A 225 -0.49 -19.55 11.81
N PRO A 226 -1.01 -20.41 10.93
CA PRO A 226 -2.35 -20.96 11.07
C PRO A 226 -2.37 -22.00 12.20
N VAL A 227 -3.31 -21.88 13.13
CA VAL A 227 -3.48 -22.79 14.27
C VAL A 227 -4.95 -23.14 14.49
N GLY A 228 -5.20 -24.35 14.97
CA GLY A 228 -6.54 -24.75 15.41
C GLY A 228 -6.94 -24.09 16.73
N GLN A 229 -8.23 -23.85 16.93
CA GLN A 229 -8.76 -23.30 18.17
C GLN A 229 -8.41 -24.19 19.39
N HIS A 230 -8.46 -25.52 19.26
CA HIS A 230 -8.09 -26.43 20.34
C HIS A 230 -6.59 -26.43 20.62
N GLU A 231 -5.79 -26.36 19.56
CA GLU A 231 -4.33 -26.24 19.67
C GLU A 231 -3.93 -24.96 20.40
N LEU A 232 -4.53 -23.82 20.04
CA LEU A 232 -4.25 -22.56 20.73
C LEU A 232 -4.61 -22.60 22.22
N ALA A 233 -5.69 -23.30 22.58
CA ALA A 233 -6.10 -23.47 23.96
C ALA A 233 -5.09 -24.29 24.78
N ARG A 234 -4.50 -25.34 24.16
CA ARG A 234 -3.51 -26.25 24.76
C ARG A 234 -2.31 -26.45 23.83
N PRO A 235 -1.44 -25.45 23.69
CA PRO A 235 -0.39 -25.48 22.69
C PRO A 235 0.73 -26.44 23.10
N GLY A 236 1.08 -27.36 22.20
CA GLY A 236 2.25 -28.22 22.34
C GLY A 236 3.47 -27.69 21.58
N ASP A 237 3.25 -26.87 20.56
CA ASP A 237 4.32 -26.26 19.75
C ASP A 237 4.93 -25.04 20.49
N PRO A 238 6.26 -25.01 20.72
CA PRO A 238 6.94 -23.88 21.35
C PRO A 238 6.70 -22.52 20.67
N THR A 239 6.54 -22.50 19.35
CA THR A 239 6.25 -21.30 18.56
C THR A 239 4.88 -20.74 18.89
N VAL A 240 3.87 -21.62 18.99
CA VAL A 240 2.49 -21.24 19.35
C VAL A 240 2.42 -20.80 20.81
N ILE A 241 3.18 -21.45 21.71
CA ILE A 241 3.30 -21.03 23.12
C ILE A 241 3.82 -19.60 23.22
N ARG A 242 4.93 -19.30 22.53
CA ARG A 242 5.54 -17.95 22.53
C ARG A 242 4.60 -16.93 21.90
N ALA A 243 4.10 -17.22 20.69
CA ALA A 243 3.20 -16.34 19.97
C ALA A 243 1.98 -15.98 20.82
N ARG A 244 1.34 -16.98 21.46
CA ARG A 244 0.19 -16.76 22.34
C ARG A 244 0.51 -15.89 23.57
N ALA A 245 1.70 -16.01 24.15
CA ALA A 245 2.08 -15.26 25.35
C ALA A 245 2.26 -13.76 25.07
N GLU A 246 2.70 -13.42 23.87
CA GLU A 246 3.04 -12.05 23.45
C GLU A 246 1.96 -11.43 22.55
N ALA A 247 0.99 -12.23 22.09
CA ALA A 247 0.01 -11.82 21.11
C ALA A 247 -0.95 -10.74 21.63
N VAL A 248 -1.18 -9.74 20.77
CA VAL A 248 -2.19 -8.71 20.95
C VAL A 248 -3.35 -8.99 20.00
N ARG A 249 -4.58 -8.87 20.51
CA ARG A 249 -5.78 -9.05 19.71
C ARG A 249 -6.01 -7.83 18.83
N LEU A 250 -6.17 -8.06 17.53
CA LEU A 250 -6.56 -7.04 16.56
C LEU A 250 -8.03 -6.67 16.79
N ARG A 251 -8.36 -5.38 16.70
CA ARG A 251 -9.70 -4.86 16.93
C ARG A 251 -10.57 -4.92 15.69
#